data_AF-A0A6N6Q4U8-F1
#
_entry.id   AF-A0A6N6Q4U8-F1
#
_cell.length_a   1.000
_cell.length_b   1.000
_cell.length_c   1.000
_cell.angle_alpha   90.00
_cell.angle_beta   90.00
_cell.angle_gamma   90.00
#
_symmetry.space_group_name_H-M   'P 1'
#
loop_
_entity.id
_entity.type
_entity.pdbx_description
1 polymer ?
#
loop_
_entity_poly.entity_id
_entity_poly.type
_entity_poly.pdbx_seq_one_letter_code
_entity_poly.pdbx_strand_id
1 'polypeptide(L)'
;MDETLPPALPPVPPIPVIPPRGAVARPPAAQRRSWAWLWILLAVAVVMGGGAVVAIGLAVSHGFRAVHAGSHGGRGADQLHETVIEDNASEDKIAVLTIDGVITGQPVEPGGRTLVDLVRDQLERARDDDAVKAVLLKVDSPGGEVLASDEIYRLIRDFLDEESPKPVVVSMGSLAASGGYYVSAPCQWIVANEMTMTGSIGVIFHGYNYRGLMDKVGVRPEITKSGKLKDMMSGEK
;
A
#
# COMPACT_ATOMS: atom_id res chain seq x y z
N MET A 1 -96.53 -43.08 52.17
CA MET A 1 -95.44 -43.97 52.61
C MET A 1 -94.20 -43.45 51.90
N ASP A 2 -93.72 -42.27 52.29
CA ASP A 2 -92.77 -42.06 53.39
C ASP A 2 -91.53 -42.94 53.24
N GLU A 3 -90.55 -42.44 52.47
CA GLU A 3 -89.16 -42.86 52.56
C GLU A 3 -88.32 -41.59 52.63
N THR A 4 -88.05 -41.18 53.87
CA THR A 4 -87.11 -40.14 54.26
C THR A 4 -85.70 -40.49 53.78
N LEU A 5 -85.11 -39.63 52.92
CA LEU A 5 -83.69 -39.72 52.58
C LEU A 5 -82.81 -39.62 53.85
N PRO A 6 -81.71 -40.39 53.95
CA PRO A 6 -80.79 -40.32 55.08
C PRO A 6 -80.06 -38.96 55.13
N PRO A 7 -79.66 -38.48 56.33
CA PRO A 7 -79.03 -37.18 56.50
C PRO A 7 -77.69 -37.08 55.77
N ALA A 8 -77.46 -35.93 55.15
CA ALA A 8 -76.22 -35.61 54.45
C ALA A 8 -75.00 -35.69 55.38
N LEU A 9 -73.94 -36.36 54.92
CA LEU A 9 -72.65 -36.40 55.63
C LEU A 9 -72.07 -34.99 55.78
N PRO A 10 -71.42 -34.67 56.91
CA PRO A 10 -70.79 -33.36 57.09
C PRO A 10 -69.68 -33.16 56.04
N PRO A 11 -69.45 -31.91 55.59
CA PRO A 11 -68.46 -31.62 54.57
C PRO A 11 -67.05 -32.03 55.04
N VAL A 12 -66.33 -32.74 54.20
CA VAL A 12 -64.92 -33.10 54.42
C VAL A 12 -64.11 -31.80 54.50
N PRO A 13 -63.28 -31.58 55.54
CA PRO A 13 -62.44 -30.40 55.61
C PRO A 13 -61.48 -30.37 54.41
N PRO A 14 -61.20 -29.18 53.84
CA PRO A 14 -60.30 -29.07 52.70
C PRO A 14 -58.91 -29.62 53.07
N ILE A 15 -58.39 -30.52 52.24
CA ILE A 15 -57.02 -31.01 52.36
C ILE A 15 -56.09 -29.80 52.20
N PRO A 16 -55.15 -29.54 53.14
CA PRO A 16 -54.21 -28.45 52.97
C PRO A 16 -53.41 -28.66 51.69
N VAL A 17 -53.56 -27.74 50.74
CA VAL A 17 -52.76 -27.69 49.53
C VAL A 17 -51.34 -27.35 49.96
N ILE A 18 -50.46 -28.36 49.96
CA ILE A 18 -49.03 -28.15 50.13
C ILE A 18 -48.60 -27.34 48.90
N PRO A 19 -48.12 -26.09 49.06
CA PRO A 19 -47.61 -25.34 47.92
C PRO A 19 -46.48 -26.16 47.28
N PRO A 20 -46.37 -26.21 45.93
CA PRO A 20 -45.22 -26.84 45.31
C PRO A 20 -43.98 -26.22 45.95
N ARG A 21 -43.06 -27.04 46.46
CA ARG A 21 -41.77 -26.56 46.97
C ARG A 21 -41.25 -25.58 45.94
N GLY A 22 -41.15 -24.30 46.32
CA GLY A 22 -40.67 -23.25 45.44
C GLY A 22 -39.42 -23.78 44.77
N ALA A 23 -39.40 -23.73 43.43
CA ALA A 23 -38.22 -24.10 42.67
C ALA A 23 -37.06 -23.35 43.30
N VAL A 24 -36.17 -24.07 43.97
CA VAL A 24 -34.92 -23.50 44.46
C VAL A 24 -34.28 -22.91 43.22
N ALA A 25 -34.23 -21.58 43.14
CA ALA A 25 -33.58 -20.90 42.05
C ALA A 25 -32.17 -21.47 41.98
N ARG A 26 -31.87 -22.20 40.90
CA ARG A 26 -30.49 -22.59 40.62
C ARG A 26 -29.68 -21.30 40.65
N PRO A 27 -28.55 -21.23 41.36
CA PRO A 27 -27.70 -20.05 41.29
C PRO A 27 -27.41 -19.79 39.80
N PRO A 28 -27.40 -18.52 39.34
CA PRO A 28 -27.05 -18.22 37.96
C PRO A 28 -25.73 -18.91 37.67
N ALA A 29 -25.68 -19.67 36.57
CA ALA A 29 -24.45 -20.30 36.14
C ALA A 29 -23.38 -19.22 36.11
N ALA A 30 -22.34 -19.36 36.93
CA ALA A 30 -21.25 -18.39 36.98
C ALA A 30 -20.76 -18.20 35.55
N GLN A 31 -20.99 -17.02 34.99
CA GLN A 31 -20.58 -16.68 33.64
C GLN A 31 -19.07 -16.75 33.65
N ARG A 32 -18.52 -17.89 33.20
CA ARG A 32 -17.09 -18.12 33.09
C ARG A 32 -16.61 -17.07 32.10
N ARG A 33 -16.10 -15.95 32.61
CA ARG A 33 -15.41 -14.93 31.80
C ARG A 33 -14.34 -15.68 31.04
N SER A 34 -14.58 -15.94 29.76
CA SER A 34 -13.61 -16.64 28.93
C SER A 34 -12.44 -15.70 28.76
N TRP A 35 -11.27 -16.05 29.28
CA TRP A 35 -10.05 -15.25 29.09
C TRP A 35 -9.57 -15.27 27.62
N ALA A 36 -10.31 -15.95 26.73
CA ALA A 36 -10.05 -16.01 25.30
C ALA A 36 -9.92 -14.62 24.67
N TRP A 37 -10.70 -13.62 25.11
CA TRP A 37 -10.57 -12.25 24.58
C TRP A 37 -9.27 -11.57 25.03
N LEU A 38 -8.74 -11.89 26.22
CA LEU A 38 -7.43 -11.41 26.68
C LEU A 38 -6.31 -12.00 25.82
N TRP A 39 -6.41 -13.27 25.44
CA TRP A 39 -5.45 -13.91 24.53
C TRP A 39 -5.53 -13.38 23.10
N ILE A 40 -6.73 -13.04 22.62
CA ILE A 40 -6.91 -12.36 21.31
C ILE A 40 -6.31 -10.94 21.36
N LEU A 41 -6.57 -10.17 22.41
CA LEU A 41 -5.96 -8.84 22.58
C LEU A 41 -4.44 -8.91 22.70
N LEU A 42 -3.90 -9.92 23.42
CA LEU A 42 -2.46 -10.15 23.51
C LEU A 42 -1.86 -10.50 22.14
N ALA A 43 -2.51 -11.38 21.37
CA ALA A 43 -2.06 -11.74 20.03
C ALA A 43 -2.06 -10.52 19.09
N VAL A 44 -3.11 -9.69 19.13
CA VAL A 44 -3.18 -8.44 18.35
C VAL A 44 -2.10 -7.45 18.79
N ALA A 45 -1.87 -7.30 20.11
CA ALA A 45 -0.83 -6.43 20.63
C ALA A 45 0.59 -6.90 20.27
N VAL A 46 0.84 -8.22 20.23
CA VAL A 46 2.11 -8.79 19.78
C VAL A 46 2.32 -8.61 18.28
N VAL A 47 1.28 -8.76 17.46
CA VAL A 47 1.36 -8.52 16.01
C VAL A 47 1.57 -7.03 15.71
N MET A 48 0.83 -6.15 16.39
CA MET A 48 0.99 -4.69 16.27
C MET A 48 2.34 -4.21 16.81
N GLY A 49 2.78 -4.76 17.95
CA GLY A 49 4.07 -4.44 18.57
C GLY A 49 5.25 -4.97 17.76
N GLY A 50 5.15 -6.19 17.23
CA GLY A 50 6.13 -6.77 16.31
C GLY A 50 6.24 -5.97 15.03
N GLY A 51 5.11 -5.55 14.45
CA GLY A 51 5.08 -4.63 13.31
C GLY A 51 5.74 -3.29 13.62
N ALA A 52 5.48 -2.71 14.79
CA ALA A 52 6.11 -1.46 15.22
C ALA A 52 7.63 -1.61 15.44
N VAL A 53 8.10 -2.72 16.01
CA VAL A 53 9.53 -2.99 16.22
C VAL A 53 10.25 -3.21 14.88
N VAL A 54 9.62 -3.90 13.91
CA VAL A 54 10.16 -4.04 12.55
C VAL A 54 10.16 -2.70 11.82
N ALA A 55 9.10 -1.90 11.94
CA ALA A 55 9.03 -0.58 11.32
C ALA A 55 10.03 0.40 11.93
N ILE A 56 10.23 0.38 13.25
CA ILE A 56 11.27 1.16 13.94
C ILE A 56 12.65 0.64 13.55
N GLY A 57 12.86 -0.68 13.44
CA GLY A 57 14.13 -1.25 12.95
C GLY A 57 14.46 -0.85 11.51
N LEU A 58 13.45 -0.82 10.63
CA LEU A 58 13.58 -0.31 9.27
C LEU A 58 13.82 1.21 9.26
N ALA A 59 13.10 1.99 10.06
CA ALA A 59 13.29 3.43 10.16
C ALA A 59 14.65 3.82 10.76
N VAL A 60 15.14 3.08 11.75
CA VAL A 60 16.46 3.28 12.37
C VAL A 60 17.57 2.85 11.41
N SER A 61 17.41 1.75 10.67
CA SER A 61 18.39 1.35 9.65
C SER A 61 18.45 2.32 8.45
N HIS A 62 17.32 2.91 8.05
CA HIS A 62 17.29 3.96 7.02
C HIS A 62 17.81 5.31 7.57
N GLY A 63 17.46 5.67 8.80
CA GLY A 63 17.92 6.90 9.46
C GLY A 63 19.41 6.89 9.80
N PHE A 64 19.97 5.74 10.20
CA PHE A 64 21.40 5.60 10.50
C PHE A 64 22.26 5.68 9.23
N ARG A 65 21.74 5.21 8.08
CA ARG A 65 22.38 5.42 6.75
C ARG A 65 22.32 6.89 6.30
N ALA A 66 21.23 7.60 6.61
CA ALA A 66 21.09 9.02 6.29
C ALA A 66 22.04 9.93 7.11
N VAL A 67 22.28 9.60 8.39
CA VAL A 67 23.16 10.40 9.28
C VAL A 67 24.65 10.23 8.95
N HIS A 68 25.06 9.13 8.32
CA HIS A 68 26.45 8.95 7.84
C HIS A 68 26.71 9.46 6.42
N ALA A 69 25.68 9.83 5.66
CA ALA A 69 25.81 10.43 4.32
C ALA A 69 25.83 11.98 4.35
N GLY A 70 25.74 12.58 5.53
CA GLY A 70 25.73 14.03 5.73
C GLY A 70 27.12 14.67 5.67
N SER A 71 27.79 14.62 4.52
CA SER A 71 28.78 15.63 4.14
C SER A 71 28.95 15.62 2.63
N HIS A 72 29.18 16.79 2.04
CA HIS A 72 29.33 17.11 0.61
C HIS A 72 28.06 17.69 -0.03
N GLY A 73 27.95 19.01 0.12
CA GLY A 73 27.12 19.86 -0.71
C GLY A 73 27.71 20.00 -2.11
N GLY A 74 26.81 20.13 -3.08
CA GLY A 74 27.13 20.42 -4.47
C GLY A 74 25.88 20.22 -5.32
N ARG A 75 25.14 21.30 -5.58
CA ARG A 75 24.20 21.35 -6.70
C ARG A 75 25.03 21.32 -7.99
N GLY A 76 25.02 20.20 -8.70
CA GLY A 76 25.67 20.09 -9.99
C GLY A 76 25.32 18.77 -10.64
N ALA A 77 25.13 18.78 -11.95
CA ALA A 77 24.93 17.63 -12.84
C ALA A 77 26.13 16.65 -12.88
N ASP A 78 26.98 16.65 -11.84
CA ASP A 78 28.32 16.05 -11.79
C ASP A 78 28.36 14.70 -11.05
N GLN A 79 27.21 14.02 -10.92
CA GLN A 79 27.09 12.76 -10.15
C GLN A 79 26.56 11.56 -10.95
N LEU A 80 26.36 11.67 -12.26
CA LEU A 80 26.12 10.48 -13.07
C LEU A 80 27.46 9.80 -13.36
N HIS A 81 27.71 8.67 -12.72
CA HIS A 81 28.88 7.84 -12.98
C HIS A 81 28.58 6.87 -14.14
N GLU A 82 29.14 7.15 -15.31
CA GLU A 82 29.06 6.25 -16.46
C GLU A 82 29.85 4.97 -16.16
N THR A 83 29.22 3.83 -16.41
CA THR A 83 29.82 2.53 -16.16
C THR A 83 29.62 1.68 -17.41
N VAL A 84 30.71 1.12 -17.94
CA VAL A 84 30.66 0.22 -19.09
C VAL A 84 30.15 -1.14 -18.61
N ILE A 85 29.00 -1.55 -19.14
CA ILE A 85 28.38 -2.85 -18.82
C ILE A 85 28.97 -3.94 -19.72
N GLU A 86 29.18 -3.63 -21.00
CA GLU A 86 29.74 -4.52 -22.01
C GLU A 86 30.61 -3.70 -22.97
N ASP A 87 31.77 -4.23 -23.34
CA ASP A 87 32.72 -3.60 -24.25
C ASP A 87 32.95 -4.52 -25.46
N ASN A 88 32.69 -3.98 -26.65
CA ASN A 88 32.90 -4.64 -27.93
C ASN A 88 33.97 -3.93 -28.79
N ALA A 89 34.77 -3.05 -28.19
CA ALA A 89 35.78 -2.22 -28.83
C ALA A 89 35.24 -1.27 -29.94
N SER A 90 33.96 -0.90 -29.88
CA SER A 90 33.35 0.10 -30.75
C SER A 90 33.55 1.52 -30.18
N GLU A 91 33.71 2.51 -31.07
CA GLU A 91 33.66 3.93 -30.67
C GLU A 91 32.23 4.40 -30.37
N ASP A 92 31.23 3.71 -30.94
CA ASP A 92 29.81 3.96 -30.74
C ASP A 92 29.27 3.22 -29.52
N LYS A 93 28.36 3.87 -28.78
CA LYS A 93 27.79 3.39 -27.52
C LYS A 93 26.26 3.29 -27.56
N ILE A 94 25.72 2.45 -26.69
CA ILE A 94 24.29 2.43 -26.34
C ILE A 94 24.16 2.84 -24.88
N ALA A 95 23.40 3.90 -24.60
CA ALA A 95 23.15 4.34 -23.23
C ALA A 95 22.09 3.45 -22.59
N VAL A 96 22.39 2.89 -21.41
CA VAL A 96 21.45 2.02 -20.67
C VAL A 96 20.85 2.79 -19.50
N LEU A 97 19.55 3.06 -19.58
CA LEU A 97 18.77 3.70 -18.52
C LEU A 97 17.92 2.64 -17.83
N THR A 98 17.80 2.69 -16.51
CA THR A 98 17.06 1.67 -15.74
C THR A 98 15.97 2.33 -14.89
N ILE A 99 14.75 1.83 -15.04
CA ILE A 99 13.60 2.11 -14.18
C ILE A 99 13.33 0.82 -13.41
N ASP A 100 13.76 0.80 -12.15
CA ASP A 100 13.61 -0.34 -11.24
C ASP A 100 12.74 0.03 -10.04
N GLY A 101 11.79 -0.85 -9.71
CA GLY A 101 10.92 -0.67 -8.55
C GLY A 101 9.78 0.33 -8.77
N VAL A 102 9.26 0.87 -7.67
CA VAL A 102 8.07 1.74 -7.68
C VAL A 102 8.42 3.12 -8.24
N ILE A 103 7.67 3.58 -9.23
CA ILE A 103 7.80 4.94 -9.77
C ILE A 103 7.22 5.93 -8.76
N THR A 104 8.03 6.89 -8.30
CA THR A 104 7.61 7.88 -7.31
C THR A 104 8.30 9.23 -7.56
N GLY A 105 7.59 10.31 -7.23
CA GLY A 105 8.15 11.66 -7.16
C GLY A 105 8.89 11.93 -5.86
N GLN A 106 9.07 10.93 -5.00
CA GLN A 106 9.90 11.05 -3.80
C GLN A 106 11.39 10.82 -4.13
N PRO A 107 12.31 11.38 -3.32
CA PRO A 107 13.73 11.12 -3.49
C PRO A 107 14.08 9.63 -3.39
N VAL A 108 14.88 9.14 -4.33
CA VAL A 108 15.37 7.75 -4.38
C VAL A 108 16.83 7.62 -3.98
N GLU A 109 17.58 8.74 -3.91
CA GLU A 109 18.99 8.78 -3.56
C GLU A 109 19.30 9.68 -2.35
N PRO A 110 20.35 9.38 -1.56
CA PRO A 110 20.93 10.29 -0.58
C PRO A 110 21.47 11.55 -1.28
N GLY A 111 20.64 12.58 -1.36
CA GLY A 111 20.89 13.75 -2.20
C GLY A 111 19.61 14.45 -2.64
N GLY A 112 18.45 13.80 -2.46
CA GLY A 112 17.15 14.42 -2.72
C GLY A 112 16.67 14.27 -4.16
N ARG A 113 17.43 13.58 -5.02
CA ARG A 113 17.07 13.37 -6.42
C ARG A 113 15.95 12.35 -6.54
N THR A 114 14.95 12.68 -7.34
CA THR A 114 13.84 11.80 -7.68
C THR A 114 14.20 10.90 -8.86
N LEU A 115 13.41 9.87 -9.11
CA LEU A 115 13.56 9.06 -10.32
C LEU A 115 13.38 9.91 -11.59
N VAL A 116 12.50 10.91 -11.54
CA VAL A 116 12.25 11.84 -12.66
C VAL A 116 13.51 12.65 -12.98
N ASP A 117 14.20 13.17 -11.95
CA ASP A 117 15.45 13.91 -12.13
C ASP A 117 16.55 13.03 -12.72
N LEU A 118 16.66 11.78 -12.25
CA LEU A 118 17.65 10.83 -12.76
C LEU A 118 17.42 10.52 -14.24
N VAL A 119 16.18 10.21 -14.62
CA VAL A 119 15.84 9.93 -16.03
C VAL A 119 16.08 11.15 -16.90
N ARG A 120 15.71 12.35 -16.44
CA ARG A 120 15.99 13.62 -17.15
C ARG A 120 17.47 13.78 -17.43
N ASP A 121 18.30 13.74 -16.39
CA ASP A 121 19.74 14.00 -16.51
C ASP A 121 20.43 12.91 -17.35
N GLN A 122 19.95 11.66 -17.30
CA GLN A 122 20.45 10.57 -18.13
C GLN A 122 20.08 10.75 -19.61
N LEU A 123 18.85 11.19 -19.91
CA LEU A 123 18.41 11.47 -21.28
C LEU A 123 19.15 12.68 -21.85
N GLU A 124 19.33 13.75 -21.08
CA GLU A 124 20.11 14.93 -21.48
C GLU A 124 21.56 14.54 -21.80
N ARG A 125 22.20 13.73 -20.94
CA ARG A 125 23.56 13.24 -21.20
C ARG A 125 23.63 12.31 -22.41
N ALA A 126 22.64 11.44 -22.58
CA ALA A 126 22.54 10.58 -23.75
C ALA A 126 22.31 11.38 -25.04
N ARG A 127 21.61 12.52 -24.97
CA ARG A 127 21.43 13.45 -26.10
C ARG A 127 22.76 14.11 -26.48
N ASP A 128 23.48 14.63 -25.49
CA ASP A 128 24.66 15.48 -25.72
C ASP A 128 25.93 14.68 -26.10
N ASP A 129 25.97 13.35 -25.89
CA ASP A 129 27.10 12.49 -26.28
C ASP A 129 26.95 11.94 -27.72
N ASP A 130 27.71 12.45 -28.68
CA ASP A 130 27.71 12.01 -30.08
C ASP A 130 28.06 10.53 -30.28
N ALA A 131 28.78 9.90 -29.34
CA ALA A 131 29.09 8.47 -29.40
C ALA A 131 27.85 7.62 -29.09
N VAL A 132 26.86 8.15 -28.36
CA VAL A 132 25.61 7.44 -28.06
C VAL A 132 24.73 7.41 -29.31
N LYS A 133 24.46 6.22 -29.83
CA LYS A 133 23.62 6.02 -31.02
C LYS A 133 22.21 5.56 -30.71
N ALA A 134 21.95 5.07 -29.50
CA ALA A 134 20.64 4.62 -29.05
C ALA A 134 20.56 4.61 -27.52
N VAL A 135 19.32 4.59 -27.01
CA VAL A 135 19.02 4.41 -25.59
C VAL A 135 18.29 3.08 -25.41
N LEU A 136 18.80 2.25 -24.50
CA LEU A 136 18.12 1.06 -24.00
C LEU A 136 17.47 1.41 -22.65
N LEU A 137 16.16 1.47 -22.61
CA LEU A 137 15.38 1.69 -21.40
C LEU A 137 14.98 0.33 -20.79
N LYS A 138 15.68 -0.07 -19.73
CA LYS A 138 15.34 -1.27 -18.96
C LYS A 138 14.26 -0.93 -17.95
N VAL A 139 13.13 -1.65 -18.00
CA VAL A 139 11.99 -1.40 -17.10
C VAL A 139 11.67 -2.66 -16.31
N ASP A 140 11.83 -2.61 -14.99
CA ASP A 140 11.37 -3.63 -14.05
C ASP A 140 10.58 -2.96 -12.91
N SER A 141 9.31 -2.63 -13.19
CA SER A 141 8.47 -1.80 -12.34
C SER A 141 7.00 -2.26 -12.27
N PRO A 142 6.40 -2.32 -11.07
CA PRO A 142 4.95 -2.49 -10.91
C PRO A 142 4.14 -1.25 -11.31
N GLY A 143 4.80 -0.15 -11.66
CA GLY A 143 4.20 1.18 -11.79
C GLY A 143 4.38 2.01 -10.53
N GLY A 144 3.46 2.95 -10.28
CA GLY A 144 3.52 3.80 -9.10
C GLY A 144 2.72 5.07 -9.25
N GLU A 145 3.31 6.18 -8.81
CA GLU A 145 2.70 7.50 -8.84
C GLU A 145 2.41 7.96 -10.27
N VAL A 146 1.16 8.43 -10.48
CA VAL A 146 0.68 8.87 -11.79
C VAL A 146 1.49 10.07 -12.31
N LEU A 147 1.73 11.07 -11.46
CA LEU A 147 2.44 12.29 -11.85
C LEU A 147 3.89 11.99 -12.27
N ALA A 148 4.64 11.25 -11.46
CA ALA A 148 6.01 10.89 -11.79
C ALA A 148 6.11 10.03 -13.07
N SER A 149 5.17 9.10 -13.27
CA SER A 149 5.10 8.30 -14.50
C SER A 149 4.82 9.18 -15.73
N ASP A 150 3.95 10.17 -15.58
CA ASP A 150 3.56 11.13 -16.62
C ASP A 150 4.68 12.13 -16.96
N GLU A 151 5.46 12.55 -15.97
CA GLU A 151 6.68 13.35 -16.19
C GLU A 151 7.75 12.56 -16.94
N ILE A 152 8.02 11.31 -16.55
CA ILE A 152 8.97 10.45 -17.27
C ILE A 152 8.51 10.18 -18.71
N TYR A 153 7.23 9.90 -18.90
CA TYR A 153 6.65 9.75 -20.24
C TYR A 153 6.90 10.97 -21.12
N ARG A 154 6.67 12.18 -20.58
CA ARG A 154 6.94 13.44 -21.30
C ARG A 154 8.41 13.60 -21.62
N LEU A 155 9.31 13.34 -20.68
CA LEU A 155 10.76 13.41 -20.92
C LEU A 155 11.19 12.51 -22.08
N ILE A 156 10.70 11.27 -22.11
CA ILE A 156 11.02 10.33 -23.19
C ILE A 156 10.38 10.78 -24.50
N ARG A 157 9.13 11.28 -24.47
CA ARG A 157 8.46 11.80 -25.66
C ARG A 157 9.21 12.99 -26.25
N ASP A 158 9.57 13.97 -25.42
CA ASP A 158 10.29 15.18 -25.82
C ASP A 158 11.66 14.83 -26.43
N PHE A 159 12.39 13.87 -25.82
CA PHE A 159 13.66 13.35 -26.36
C PHE A 159 13.50 12.72 -27.76
N LEU A 160 12.33 12.13 -28.04
CA LEU A 160 12.03 11.46 -29.32
C LEU A 160 11.46 12.40 -30.38
N ASP A 161 10.96 13.56 -29.99
CA ASP A 161 10.37 14.56 -30.89
C ASP A 161 11.44 15.54 -31.46
N GLU A 162 12.73 15.37 -31.10
CA GLU A 162 13.85 16.14 -31.65
C GLU A 162 14.05 15.90 -33.17
N GLU A 163 14.73 16.81 -33.88
CA GLU A 163 14.92 16.70 -35.35
C GLU A 163 15.72 15.45 -35.79
N SER A 164 16.59 14.93 -34.93
CA SER A 164 17.38 13.72 -35.17
C SER A 164 17.44 12.89 -33.87
N PRO A 165 16.33 12.25 -33.47
CA PRO A 165 16.24 11.61 -32.17
C PRO A 165 17.05 10.31 -32.16
N LYS A 166 17.77 10.06 -31.08
CA LYS A 166 18.40 8.76 -30.83
C LYS A 166 17.28 7.76 -30.49
N PRO A 167 17.19 6.60 -31.15
CA PRO A 167 16.11 5.65 -30.89
C PRO A 167 16.13 5.16 -29.44
N VAL A 168 14.95 5.06 -28.83
CA VAL A 168 14.74 4.49 -27.50
C VAL A 168 14.06 3.13 -27.65
N VAL A 169 14.75 2.08 -27.20
CA VAL A 169 14.25 0.71 -27.16
C VAL A 169 13.99 0.33 -25.71
N VAL A 170 12.78 -0.14 -25.40
CA VAL A 170 12.44 -0.68 -24.09
C VAL A 170 12.78 -2.17 -24.03
N SER A 171 13.44 -2.57 -22.96
CA SER A 171 13.57 -3.96 -22.54
C SER A 171 12.86 -4.13 -21.21
N MET A 172 11.70 -4.79 -21.24
CA MET A 172 10.94 -5.11 -20.04
C MET A 172 11.60 -6.30 -19.32
N GLY A 173 11.86 -6.13 -18.02
CA GLY A 173 12.37 -7.15 -17.12
C GLY A 173 11.28 -8.13 -16.69
N SER A 174 11.27 -8.47 -15.40
CA SER A 174 10.27 -9.40 -14.86
C SER A 174 8.86 -8.79 -14.83
N LEU A 175 8.75 -7.48 -14.59
CA LEU A 175 7.51 -6.75 -14.41
C LEU A 175 7.58 -5.38 -15.08
N ALA A 176 6.62 -5.01 -15.91
CA ALA A 176 6.50 -3.68 -16.48
C ALA A 176 5.03 -3.32 -16.64
N ALA A 177 4.36 -3.02 -15.53
CA ALA A 177 2.91 -2.87 -15.45
C ALA A 177 2.50 -1.44 -15.00
N SER A 178 1.26 -1.04 -15.28
CA SER A 178 0.69 0.26 -14.90
C SER A 178 1.61 1.42 -15.33
N GLY A 179 2.16 2.20 -14.39
CA GLY A 179 3.16 3.24 -14.65
C GLY A 179 4.40 2.76 -15.42
N GLY A 180 4.86 1.52 -15.20
CA GLY A 180 5.98 0.93 -15.95
C GLY A 180 5.66 0.72 -17.43
N TYR A 181 4.42 0.32 -17.74
CA TYR A 181 3.94 0.30 -19.12
C TYR A 181 3.75 1.72 -19.67
N TYR A 182 3.24 2.64 -18.84
CA TYR A 182 3.01 4.04 -19.20
C TYR A 182 4.29 4.72 -19.69
N VAL A 183 5.40 4.61 -18.96
CA VAL A 183 6.71 5.17 -19.37
C VAL A 183 7.33 4.46 -20.56
N SER A 184 6.91 3.23 -20.85
CA SER A 184 7.37 2.46 -22.02
C SER A 184 6.64 2.85 -23.31
N ALA A 185 5.40 3.33 -23.20
CA ALA A 185 4.52 3.67 -24.32
C ALA A 185 5.05 4.70 -25.35
N PRO A 186 5.92 5.67 -25.02
CA PRO A 186 6.43 6.60 -26.01
C PRO A 186 7.58 6.06 -26.85
N CYS A 187 8.22 4.97 -26.43
CA CYS A 187 9.41 4.41 -27.07
C CYS A 187 9.10 3.74 -28.43
N GLN A 188 10.09 3.67 -29.33
CA GLN A 188 9.88 3.12 -30.68
C GLN A 188 9.65 1.61 -30.67
N TRP A 189 10.36 0.90 -29.79
CA TRP A 189 10.26 -0.55 -29.66
C TRP A 189 10.09 -0.94 -28.21
N ILE A 190 9.19 -1.89 -27.96
CA ILE A 190 8.97 -2.50 -26.66
C ILE A 190 9.23 -3.99 -26.82
N VAL A 191 10.29 -4.47 -26.15
CA VAL A 191 10.67 -5.89 -26.13
C VAL A 191 10.39 -6.43 -24.74
N ALA A 192 9.68 -7.56 -24.68
CA ALA A 192 9.33 -8.25 -23.44
C ALA A 192 9.60 -9.74 -23.58
N ASN A 193 9.92 -10.40 -22.47
CA ASN A 193 9.95 -11.86 -22.41
C ASN A 193 8.50 -12.40 -22.41
N GLU A 194 8.29 -13.63 -22.88
CA GLU A 194 6.98 -14.30 -22.80
C GLU A 194 6.43 -14.38 -21.37
N MET A 195 7.31 -14.41 -20.37
CA MET A 195 6.97 -14.44 -18.94
C MET A 195 6.96 -13.05 -18.28
N THR A 196 7.28 -11.97 -19.01
CA THR A 196 7.19 -10.61 -18.44
C THR A 196 5.75 -10.30 -18.07
N MET A 197 5.53 -9.92 -16.81
CA MET A 197 4.24 -9.41 -16.37
C MET A 197 4.10 -7.96 -16.81
N THR A 198 3.15 -7.66 -17.69
CA THR A 198 2.91 -6.30 -18.20
C THR A 198 1.42 -5.98 -18.28
N GLY A 199 1.06 -4.82 -18.84
CA GLY A 199 -0.31 -4.32 -18.88
C GLY A 199 -0.68 -3.60 -17.59
N SER A 200 -1.75 -4.04 -16.92
CA SER A 200 -2.34 -3.31 -15.77
C SER A 200 -2.67 -1.84 -16.11
N ILE A 201 -3.21 -1.62 -17.31
CA ILE A 201 -3.58 -0.29 -17.81
C ILE A 201 -4.85 0.17 -17.10
N GLY A 202 -4.66 1.05 -16.12
CA GLY A 202 -5.72 1.58 -15.29
C GLY A 202 -5.17 2.43 -14.15
N VAL A 203 -6.06 3.17 -13.50
CA VAL A 203 -5.72 4.02 -12.35
C VAL A 203 -6.60 3.61 -11.18
N ILE A 204 -6.01 3.50 -10.01
CA ILE A 204 -6.72 3.19 -8.78
C ILE A 204 -6.53 4.30 -7.75
N PHE A 205 -7.62 4.60 -7.04
CA PHE A 205 -7.58 5.32 -5.78
C PHE A 205 -8.13 4.38 -4.72
N HIS A 206 -7.34 4.15 -3.67
CA HIS A 206 -7.76 3.28 -2.57
C HIS A 206 -7.86 4.09 -1.27
N GLY A 207 -8.78 3.68 -0.41
CA GLY A 207 -8.98 4.26 0.91
C GLY A 207 -9.67 3.24 1.80
N TYR A 208 -9.55 3.42 3.11
CA TYR A 208 -10.19 2.56 4.11
C TYR A 208 -11.28 3.34 4.83
N ASN A 209 -12.45 2.74 5.01
CA ASN A 209 -13.46 3.24 5.93
C ASN A 209 -13.42 2.43 7.23
N TYR A 210 -13.15 3.12 8.34
CA TYR A 210 -13.08 2.55 9.69
C TYR A 210 -14.10 3.16 10.65
N ARG A 211 -15.08 3.94 10.17
CA ARG A 211 -16.14 4.53 11.00
C ARG A 211 -16.87 3.49 11.85
N GLY A 212 -17.28 2.39 11.23
CA GLY A 212 -17.99 1.32 11.93
C GLY A 212 -17.15 0.60 12.99
N LEU A 213 -15.82 0.62 12.87
CA LEU A 213 -14.92 0.13 13.93
C LEU A 213 -14.90 1.13 15.10
N MET A 214 -14.75 2.42 14.81
CA MET A 214 -14.73 3.48 15.83
C MET A 214 -16.02 3.50 16.65
N ASP A 215 -17.18 3.36 15.99
CA ASP A 215 -18.48 3.30 16.66
C ASP A 215 -18.57 2.13 17.65
N LYS A 216 -18.01 0.96 17.30
CA LYS A 216 -17.99 -0.22 18.18
C LYS A 216 -17.12 -0.04 19.41
N VAL A 217 -16.03 0.73 19.30
CA VAL A 217 -15.12 1.00 20.42
C VAL A 217 -15.44 2.31 21.15
N GLY A 218 -16.54 2.97 20.78
CA GLY A 218 -17.01 4.19 21.42
C GLY A 218 -16.22 5.45 21.07
N VAL A 219 -15.45 5.45 19.98
CA VAL A 219 -14.70 6.63 19.51
C VAL A 219 -15.54 7.39 18.49
N ARG A 220 -15.75 8.69 18.72
CA ARG A 220 -16.51 9.56 17.83
C ARG A 220 -15.65 10.74 17.37
N PRO A 221 -15.12 10.71 16.14
CA PRO A 221 -14.43 11.87 15.58
C PRO A 221 -15.40 13.02 15.37
N GLU A 222 -14.99 14.22 15.79
CA GLU A 222 -15.69 15.49 15.58
C GLU A 222 -14.85 16.36 14.63
N ILE A 223 -15.35 16.59 13.41
CA ILE A 223 -14.63 17.32 12.36
C ILE A 223 -15.29 18.68 12.15
N THR A 224 -14.59 19.75 12.51
CA THR A 224 -14.96 21.11 12.13
C THR A 224 -14.21 21.49 10.85
N LYS A 225 -14.94 21.76 9.77
CA LYS A 225 -14.34 22.07 8.46
C LYS A 225 -15.10 23.18 7.76
N SER A 226 -14.36 23.99 7.00
CA SER A 226 -14.94 25.13 6.27
C SER A 226 -15.62 24.75 4.93
N GLY A 227 -15.59 23.47 4.53
CA GLY A 227 -16.11 23.05 3.23
C GLY A 227 -16.48 21.56 3.19
N LYS A 228 -17.50 21.22 2.39
CA LYS A 228 -18.12 19.89 2.34
C LYS A 228 -17.12 18.77 2.00
N LEU A 229 -16.18 19.05 1.10
CA LEU A 229 -15.27 18.05 0.54
C LEU A 229 -13.88 18.04 1.21
N LYS A 230 -13.61 18.86 2.24
CA LYS A 230 -12.29 18.91 2.90
C LYS A 230 -11.87 17.62 3.60
N ASP A 231 -12.78 16.66 3.74
CA ASP A 231 -12.58 15.33 4.31
C ASP A 231 -12.99 14.21 3.34
N MET A 232 -12.98 14.47 2.02
CA MET A 232 -13.57 13.57 1.02
C MET A 232 -12.86 12.21 0.86
N MET A 233 -11.74 12.00 1.54
CA MET A 233 -11.03 10.72 1.64
C MET A 233 -10.76 10.31 3.09
N SER A 234 -11.46 10.93 4.06
CA SER A 234 -11.32 10.54 5.46
C SER A 234 -11.95 9.16 5.67
N GLY A 235 -11.18 8.26 6.29
CA GLY A 235 -11.67 6.93 6.63
C GLY A 235 -12.62 6.89 7.82
N GLU A 236 -12.81 8.01 8.51
CA GLU A 236 -13.60 8.11 9.73
C GLU A 236 -15.02 8.65 9.51
N LYS A 237 -15.35 8.94 8.24
CA LYS A 237 -16.66 9.41 7.79
C LYS A 237 -17.60 8.25 7.54
#